data_AF-A0A803LY80-F1
#
_entry.id   AF-A0A803LY80-F1
#
_cell.length_a   1.000
_cell.length_b   1.000
_cell.length_c   1.000
_cell.angle_alpha   90.00
_cell.angle_beta   90.00
_cell.angle_gamma   90.00
#
_symmetry.space_group_name_H-M   'P 1'
#
loop_
_entity.id
_entity.type
_entity.pdbx_description
1 polymer ?
#
loop_
_entity_poly.entity_id
_entity_poly.type
_entity_poly.pdbx_seq_one_letter_code
_entity_poly.pdbx_strand_id
1 'polypeptide(L)'
;MERTIYVNWSRSVRMAPGAKNKLGFIEGKITKPNVSSDDYSRWIRNDCMIRCWLSASVTPQIAEQMLIVNSAREFWTKLAERFGQSNAPQINMLRKELNGLK
;
A
#
# COMPACT_ATOMS: atom_id res chain seq x y z
N MET A 1 6.11 -3.31 -14.79
CA MET A 1 6.65 -4.22 -13.75
C MET A 1 6.06 -5.60 -14.01
N GLU A 2 6.88 -6.64 -14.10
CA GLU A 2 6.38 -8.02 -14.25
C GLU A 2 5.83 -8.56 -12.92
N ARG A 3 4.97 -9.58 -12.96
CA ARG A 3 4.27 -10.12 -11.77
C ARG A 3 5.24 -10.64 -10.69
N THR A 4 6.24 -11.43 -11.07
CA THR A 4 7.21 -12.00 -10.12
C THR A 4 8.03 -10.90 -9.45
N ILE A 5 8.36 -9.86 -10.23
CA ILE A 5 9.02 -8.66 -9.73
C ILE A 5 8.11 -7.92 -8.75
N TYR A 6 6.80 -7.80 -9.05
CA TYR A 6 5.84 -7.18 -8.15
C TYR A 6 5.74 -7.90 -6.79
N VAL A 7 5.69 -9.24 -6.77
CA VAL A 7 5.63 -9.99 -5.49
C VAL A 7 6.86 -9.71 -4.62
N ASN A 8 8.05 -9.77 -5.21
CA ASN A 8 9.29 -9.50 -4.48
C ASN A 8 9.39 -8.03 -4.05
N TRP A 9 9.09 -7.10 -4.96
CA TRP A 9 9.03 -5.67 -4.68
C TRP A 9 8.04 -5.35 -3.55
N SER A 10 6.84 -5.94 -3.59
CA SER A 10 5.78 -5.69 -2.60
C SER A 10 6.20 -6.13 -1.20
N ARG A 11 6.92 -7.25 -1.07
CA ARG A 11 7.49 -7.69 0.22
C ARG A 11 8.57 -6.73 0.71
N SER A 12 9.49 -6.33 -0.18
CA SER A 12 10.58 -5.43 0.18
C SER A 12 10.11 -4.03 0.56
N VAL A 13 9.19 -3.45 -0.20
CA VAL A 13 8.73 -2.07 0.04
C VAL A 13 7.93 -1.93 1.34
N ARG A 14 7.31 -3.01 1.82
CA ARG A 14 6.61 -3.04 3.11
C ARG A 14 7.55 -2.91 4.31
N MET A 15 8.85 -3.20 4.16
CA MET A 15 9.81 -3.18 5.26
C MET A 15 10.04 -1.77 5.80
N ALA A 16 10.22 -0.76 4.92
CA ALA A 16 10.52 0.61 5.36
C ALA A 16 9.37 1.27 6.14
N PRO A 17 8.10 1.22 5.69
CA PRO A 17 6.95 1.63 6.51
C PRO A 17 6.79 0.75 7.75
N GLY A 18 7.04 -0.56 7.66
CA GLY A 18 6.98 -1.50 8.77
C GLY A 18 7.91 -1.13 9.92
N ALA A 19 9.19 -0.87 9.62
CA ALA A 19 10.21 -0.47 10.59
C ALA A 19 9.89 0.85 11.32
N LYS A 20 8.97 1.65 10.79
CA LYS A 20 8.55 2.94 11.37
C LYS A 20 7.12 2.92 11.90
N ASN A 21 6.51 1.75 12.10
CA ASN A 21 5.12 1.58 12.55
C ASN A 21 4.09 2.30 11.66
N LYS A 22 4.35 2.34 10.34
CA LYS A 22 3.55 3.06 9.34
C LYS A 22 2.92 2.14 8.30
N LEU A 23 3.11 0.82 8.42
CA LEU A 23 2.54 -0.16 7.50
C LEU A 23 1.01 -0.04 7.40
N GLY A 24 0.34 0.36 8.49
CA GLY A 24 -1.11 0.58 8.51
C GLY A 24 -1.62 1.64 7.52
N PHE A 25 -0.78 2.56 7.03
CA PHE A 25 -1.17 3.54 6.01
C PHE A 25 -1.44 2.86 4.66
N ILE A 26 -0.55 1.98 4.20
CA ILE A 26 -0.73 1.28 2.91
C ILE A 26 -1.74 0.13 3.01
N GLU A 27 -1.86 -0.50 4.19
CA GLU A 27 -2.89 -1.51 4.45
C GLU A 27 -4.28 -0.93 4.71
N GLY A 28 -4.37 0.39 4.89
CA GLY A 28 -5.63 1.07 5.18
C GLY A 28 -6.18 0.88 6.60
N LYS A 29 -5.36 0.37 7.52
CA LYS A 29 -5.68 0.27 8.96
C LYS A 29 -5.60 1.62 9.67
N ILE A 30 -4.76 2.53 9.18
CA ILE A 30 -4.66 3.91 9.67
C ILE A 30 -5.44 4.80 8.70
N THR A 31 -6.65 5.17 9.10
CA THR A 31 -7.55 6.00 8.27
C THR A 31 -7.21 7.48 8.39
N LYS A 32 -7.51 8.23 7.33
CA LYS A 32 -7.38 9.70 7.34
C LYS A 32 -8.31 10.28 8.42
N PRO A 33 -7.79 11.03 9.40
CA PRO A 33 -8.62 11.66 10.42
C PRO A 33 -9.40 12.84 9.84
N ASN A 34 -10.36 13.35 10.61
CA ASN A 34 -11.05 14.59 10.26
C ASN A 34 -10.04 15.76 10.18
N VAL A 35 -10.31 16.74 9.32
CA VAL A 35 -9.48 17.95 9.17
C VAL A 35 -9.37 18.74 10.47
N SER A 36 -10.37 18.69 11.35
CA SER A 36 -10.34 19.35 12.67
C SER A 36 -9.53 18.61 13.74
N SER A 37 -9.04 17.39 13.46
CA SER A 37 -8.25 16.61 14.41
C SER A 37 -6.82 17.11 14.49
N ASP A 38 -6.27 17.17 15.71
CA ASP A 38 -4.86 17.49 15.95
C ASP A 38 -3.88 16.53 15.23
N ASP A 39 -4.34 15.32 14.92
CA ASP A 39 -3.54 14.32 14.21
C ASP A 39 -3.58 14.48 12.68
N TYR A 40 -4.42 15.35 12.12
CA TYR A 40 -4.54 15.54 10.67
C TYR A 40 -3.21 15.90 10.01
N SER A 41 -2.53 16.91 10.54
CA SER A 41 -1.23 17.35 10.03
C SER A 41 -0.14 16.30 10.19
N ARG A 42 -0.20 15.46 11.23
CA ARG A 42 0.72 14.31 11.39
C ARG A 42 0.42 13.22 10.37
N TRP A 43 -0.86 12.93 10.13
CA TRP A 43 -1.30 11.95 9.15
C TRP A 43 -0.85 12.35 7.74
N ILE A 44 -1.06 13.60 7.33
CA ILE A 44 -0.66 14.11 6.00
C ILE A 44 0.85 13.97 5.79
N ARG A 45 1.68 14.35 6.78
CA ARG A 45 3.14 14.21 6.69
C ARG A 45 3.57 12.76 6.50
N ASN A 46 2.96 11.84 7.25
CA ASN A 46 3.27 10.41 7.12
C ASN A 46 2.83 9.85 5.77
N ASP A 47 1.64 10.22 5.28
CA ASP A 47 1.15 9.81 3.97
C ASP A 47 2.07 10.29 2.84
N CYS A 48 2.46 11.58 2.85
CA CYS A 48 3.41 12.14 1.88
C CYS A 48 4.75 11.40 1.89
N MET A 49 5.33 11.14 3.06
CA MET A 49 6.59 10.43 3.18
C MET A 49 6.52 9.01 2.59
N ILE A 50 5.42 8.30 2.85
CA ILE A 50 5.24 6.94 2.31
C ILE A 50 5.03 6.98 0.80
N ARG A 51 4.29 7.97 0.28
CA ARG A 51 4.18 8.19 -1.17
C ARG A 51 5.55 8.44 -1.81
N CYS A 52 6.43 9.24 -1.18
CA CYS A 52 7.80 9.42 -1.66
C CYS A 52 8.59 8.11 -1.72
N TRP A 53 8.49 7.25 -0.69
CA TRP A 53 9.16 5.95 -0.71
C TRP A 53 8.61 5.02 -1.79
N LEU A 54 7.28 5.00 -1.98
CA LEU A 54 6.66 4.22 -3.04
C LEU A 54 7.13 4.71 -4.42
N SER A 55 7.08 6.02 -4.68
CA SER A 55 7.56 6.62 -5.93
C SER A 55 9.03 6.32 -6.20
N ALA A 56 9.89 6.44 -5.18
CA ALA A 56 11.32 6.16 -5.31
C ALA A 56 11.63 4.68 -5.55
N SER A 57 10.69 3.78 -5.28
CA SER A 57 10.87 2.32 -5.39
C SER A 57 10.35 1.73 -6.71
N VAL A 58 9.74 2.54 -7.58
CA VAL A 58 9.17 2.11 -8.86
C VAL A 58 9.85 2.82 -10.03
N THR A 59 9.60 2.36 -11.26
CA THR A 59 10.17 3.03 -12.44
C THR A 59 9.55 4.42 -12.63
N PRO A 60 10.27 5.37 -13.26
CA PRO A 60 9.76 6.73 -13.48
C PRO A 60 8.39 6.79 -14.15
N GLN A 61 8.13 5.90 -15.12
CA GLN A 61 6.84 5.81 -15.82
C GLN A 61 5.70 5.39 -14.89
N ILE A 62 5.98 4.54 -13.89
CA ILE A 62 4.99 4.15 -12.89
C ILE A 62 4.80 5.30 -11.89
N ALA A 63 5.89 5.97 -11.47
CA ALA A 63 5.81 7.10 -10.55
C ALA A 63 5.01 8.27 -11.13
N GLU A 64 5.18 8.59 -12.41
CA GLU A 64 4.44 9.63 -13.12
C GLU A 64 2.93 9.38 -13.12
N GLN A 65 2.52 8.14 -13.38
CA GLN A 65 1.11 7.73 -13.34
C GLN A 65 0.49 7.77 -11.94
N MET A 66 1.33 7.90 -10.91
CA MET A 66 0.91 8.00 -9.52
C MET A 66 0.89 9.44 -9.01
N LEU A 67 1.22 10.44 -9.84
CA LEU A 67 1.06 11.86 -9.47
C LEU A 67 -0.39 12.23 -9.18
N ILE A 68 -1.34 11.49 -9.74
CA ILE A 68 -2.79 11.69 -9.57
C ILE A 68 -3.38 11.01 -8.32
N VAL A 69 -2.61 10.23 -7.55
CA VAL A 69 -3.14 9.54 -6.37
C VAL A 69 -3.07 10.40 -5.12
N ASN A 70 -4.14 10.35 -4.31
CA ASN A 70 -4.33 11.26 -3.19
C ASN A 70 -3.85 10.68 -1.85
N SER A 71 -3.42 9.42 -1.83
CA SER A 71 -2.89 8.76 -0.63
C SER A 71 -1.94 7.61 -0.95
N ALA A 72 -1.08 7.27 0.02
CA ALA A 72 -0.23 6.10 -0.03
C ALA A 72 -1.04 4.79 -0.18
N ARG A 73 -2.24 4.73 0.42
CA ARG A 73 -3.16 3.60 0.26
C ARG A 73 -3.65 3.46 -1.17
N GLU A 74 -4.07 4.56 -1.78
CA GLU A 74 -4.54 4.55 -3.17
C GLU A 74 -3.41 4.15 -4.12
N PHE A 75 -2.21 4.71 -3.93
CA PHE A 75 -1.00 4.32 -4.65
C PHE A 75 -0.79 2.80 -4.57
N TRP A 76 -0.73 2.27 -3.35
CA TRP A 76 -0.52 0.85 -3.09
C TRP A 76 -1.58 -0.02 -3.77
N THR A 77 -2.85 0.39 -3.67
CA THR A 77 -3.99 -0.36 -4.22
C THR A 77 -3.95 -0.38 -5.75
N LYS A 78 -3.68 0.76 -6.42
CA LYS A 78 -3.55 0.80 -7.88
C LYS A 78 -2.41 -0.08 -8.40
N LEU A 79 -1.29 -0.12 -7.69
CA LEU A 79 -0.21 -1.05 -8.04
C LEU A 79 -0.63 -2.52 -7.84
N ALA A 80 -1.32 -2.83 -6.75
CA ALA A 80 -1.82 -4.18 -6.48
C ALA A 80 -2.88 -4.63 -7.49
N GLU A 81 -3.78 -3.76 -7.90
CA GLU A 81 -4.79 -4.06 -8.92
C GLU A 81 -4.13 -4.29 -10.29
N ARG A 82 -3.15 -3.46 -10.65
CA ARG A 82 -2.49 -3.52 -11.96
C ARG A 82 -1.50 -4.67 -12.09
N PHE A 83 -0.69 -4.93 -11.06
CA PHE A 83 0.42 -5.88 -11.12
C PHE A 83 0.26 -7.08 -10.17
N GLY A 84 -0.66 -6.98 -9.21
CA GLY A 84 -0.91 -8.00 -8.18
C GLY A 84 -2.04 -8.97 -8.49
N GLN A 85 -2.59 -8.98 -9.72
CA GLN A 85 -3.53 -10.02 -10.15
C GLN A 85 -2.86 -11.41 -10.17
N SER A 86 -2.89 -12.06 -9.00
CA SER A 86 -2.86 -13.49 -8.75
C SER A 86 -3.36 -13.89 -7.35
N ASN A 87 -3.67 -12.96 -6.44
CA ASN A 87 -3.95 -13.36 -5.04
C ASN A 87 -5.35 -13.05 -4.52
N ALA A 88 -6.22 -12.29 -5.21
CA ALA A 88 -7.58 -12.07 -4.69
C ALA A 88 -8.40 -13.37 -4.56
N PRO A 89 -8.39 -14.29 -5.55
CA PRO A 89 -9.06 -15.58 -5.42
C PRO A 89 -8.37 -16.50 -4.39
N GLN A 90 -7.03 -16.57 -4.39
CA GLN A 90 -6.26 -17.42 -3.46
C GLN A 90 -6.34 -16.93 -2.01
N ILE A 91 -6.28 -15.62 -1.74
CA ILE A 91 -6.48 -15.06 -0.39
C ILE A 91 -7.92 -15.28 0.06
N ASN A 92 -8.90 -15.16 -0.82
CA ASN A 92 -10.29 -15.47 -0.47
C ASN A 92 -10.51 -16.96 -0.21
N MET A 93 -9.85 -17.86 -0.96
CA MET A 93 -9.86 -19.30 -0.69
C MET A 93 -9.22 -19.62 0.67
N LEU A 94 -8.01 -19.11 0.93
CA LEU A 94 -7.31 -19.30 2.20
C LEU A 94 -8.09 -18.73 3.39
N ARG A 95 -8.78 -17.59 3.22
CA ARG A 95 -9.69 -17.03 4.23
C ARG A 95 -10.91 -17.91 4.47
N LYS A 96 -11.48 -18.52 3.42
CA LYS A 96 -12.59 -19.47 3.55
C LYS A 96 -12.18 -20.76 4.25
N GLU A 97 -11.02 -21.32 3.91
CA GLU A 97 -10.47 -22.51 4.58
C GLU A 97 -10.20 -22.24 6.06
N LEU A 98 -9.56 -21.12 6.40
CA LEU A 98 -9.31 -20.74 7.79
C LEU A 98 -10.60 -20.56 8.60
N ASN A 99 -11.67 -20.05 7.97
CA ASN A 99 -12.98 -19.90 8.60
C ASN A 99 -13.79 -21.20 8.67
N GLY A 100 -13.49 -22.18 7.81
CA GLY A 100 -14.10 -23.52 7.82
C GLY A 100 -13.43 -24.51 8.77
N LEU A 101 -12.27 -24.15 9.33
CA LEU A 101 -11.54 -24.92 10.35
C LEU A 101 -11.90 -24.51 11.79
N LYS A 102 -13.06 -23.86 12.00
CA LYS A 102 -13.61 -23.52 13.32
C LYS A 102 -14.76 -24.42 13.70
#